data_AF-A0A846PAN9-F1
#
_entry.id   AF-A0A846PAN9-F1
#
_cell.length_a   1.000
_cell.length_b   1.000
_cell.length_c   1.000
_cell.angle_alpha   90.00
_cell.angle_beta   90.00
_cell.angle_gamma   90.00
#
_symmetry.space_group_name_H-M   'P 1'
#
loop_
_entity.id
_entity.type
_entity.pdbx_description
1 polymer ?
#
loop_
_entity_poly.entity_id
_entity_poly.type
_entity_poly.pdbx_seq_one_letter_code
_entity_poly.pdbx_strand_id
1 'polypeptide(L)' 'MEKTETYRSENRVIDGVTLKFTTYRNGVSYHCVVSKLDLGGNIARSVGKTREQAERIAMTTVREILGNGS' A
#
# COMPACT_ATOMS: atom_id res chain seq x y z
N MET A 1 -5.57 -7.23 22.39
CA MET A 1 -6.08 -7.01 21.02
C MET A 1 -5.79 -5.57 20.65
N GLU A 2 -4.68 -5.30 19.95
CA GLU A 2 -4.15 -3.94 19.68
C GLU A 2 -4.21 -3.63 18.16
N LYS A 3 -5.23 -4.15 17.47
CA LYS A 3 -5.36 -4.04 16.02
C LYS A 3 -5.86 -2.66 15.55
N THR A 4 -6.36 -1.82 16.46
CA THR A 4 -7.21 -0.67 16.08
C THR A 4 -6.43 0.63 15.84
N GLU A 5 -5.28 0.86 16.49
CA GLU A 5 -4.55 2.13 16.34
C GLU A 5 -3.58 2.15 15.14
N THR A 6 -3.14 0.99 14.65
CA THR A 6 -2.10 0.90 13.61
C THR A 6 -2.62 0.50 12.24
N TYR A 7 -3.87 0.04 12.14
CA TYR A 7 -4.51 -0.26 10.87
C TYR A 7 -5.05 1.04 10.25
N ARG A 8 -4.59 1.36 9.05
CA ARG A 8 -5.08 2.49 8.25
C ARG A 8 -5.32 2.02 6.82
N SER A 9 -6.45 2.40 6.25
CA SER A 9 -6.70 2.20 4.82
C SER A 9 -7.14 3.49 4.17
N GLU A 10 -6.58 3.80 3.00
CA GLU A 10 -6.96 4.94 2.19
C GLU A 10 -6.99 4.58 0.71
N ASN A 11 -7.89 5.23 -0.03
CA ASN A 11 -8.00 5.06 -1.46
C ASN A 11 -7.28 6.22 -2.15
N ARG A 12 -6.48 5.92 -3.16
CA ARG A 12 -5.74 6.90 -3.97
C ARG A 12 -5.92 6.58 -5.44
N VAL A 13 -6.04 7.62 -6.27
CA VAL A 13 -6.02 7.49 -7.73
C VAL A 13 -4.60 7.73 -8.21
N ILE A 14 -4.02 6.78 -8.92
CA ILE A 14 -2.66 6.85 -9.48
C ILE A 14 -2.75 6.39 -10.94
N ASP A 15 -2.32 7.24 -11.88
CA ASP A 15 -2.38 6.97 -13.32
C ASP A 15 -3.77 6.50 -13.80
N GLY A 16 -4.82 7.14 -13.28
CA GLY A 16 -6.22 6.80 -13.60
C GLY A 16 -6.75 5.52 -12.93
N VAL A 17 -5.92 4.78 -12.19
CA VAL A 17 -6.31 3.56 -11.49
C VAL A 17 -6.62 3.87 -10.03
N THR A 18 -7.79 3.45 -9.55
CA THR A 18 -8.14 3.57 -8.12
C THR A 18 -7.52 2.42 -7.33
N LEU A 19 -6.67 2.78 -6.37
CA LEU A 19 -5.91 1.85 -5.54
C LEU A 19 -6.26 2.03 -4.07
N LYS A 20 -6.35 0.94 -3.33
CA LYS A 20 -6.48 0.93 -1.87
C LYS A 20 -5.12 0.63 -1.25
N PHE A 21 -4.63 1.57 -0.46
CA PHE A 21 -3.45 1.41 0.39
C PHE A 21 -3.92 0.97 1.76
N THR A 22 -3.46 -0.19 2.22
CA THR A 22 -3.78 -0.75 3.54
C THR A 22 -2.47 -0.90 4.31
N THR A 23 -2.30 -0.09 5.34
CA THR A 23 -1.12 -0.09 6.19
C THR A 23 -1.46 -0.62 7.57
N TYR A 24 -0.65 -1.53 8.10
CA TYR A 24 -0.84 -2.09 9.44
C TYR A 24 0.50 -2.40 10.08
N ARG A 25 0.56 -2.36 11.41
CA ARG A 25 1.72 -2.82 12.15
C ARG A 25 1.64 -4.33 12.39
N ASN A 26 2.74 -5.02 12.17
CA ASN A 26 2.93 -6.43 12.51
C ASN A 26 4.22 -6.56 13.33
N GLY A 27 4.07 -6.78 14.64
CA GLY A 27 5.20 -6.76 15.57
C GLY A 27 5.93 -5.41 15.58
N VAL A 28 7.20 -5.41 15.16
CA VAL A 28 8.06 -4.21 15.14
C VAL A 28 8.10 -3.51 13.78
N SER A 29 7.38 -4.01 12.79
CA SER A 29 7.41 -3.50 11.42
C SER A 29 6.04 -3.01 10.95
N TYR A 30 6.05 -2.08 10.01
CA TYR A 30 4.86 -1.63 9.30
C TYR A 30 4.80 -2.28 7.93
N HIS A 31 3.64 -2.80 7.58
CA HIS A 31 3.35 -3.39 6.29
C HIS A 31 2.41 -2.48 5.54
N CYS A 32 2.65 -2.25 4.26
CA CYS A 32 1.69 -1.60 3.36
C CYS A 32 1.34 -2.56 2.23
N VAL A 33 0.06 -2.73 1.98
CA VAL A 33 -0.50 -3.54 0.90
C VAL A 33 -1.29 -2.62 -0.02
N VAL A 34 -1.02 -2.70 -1.32
CA VAL A 34 -1.74 -1.93 -2.33
C VAL A 34 -2.53 -2.86 -3.22
N SER A 35 -3.83 -2.58 -3.33
CA SER A 35 -4.75 -3.37 -4.15
C SER A 35 -5.47 -2.49 -5.16
N LYS A 36 -5.67 -2.98 -6.39
CA LYS A 36 -6.58 -2.35 -7.35
C LYS A 36 -8.01 -2.59 -6.89
N LEU A 37 -8.78 -1.52 -6.68
CA LEU A 37 -10.19 -1.66 -6.31
C LEU A 37 -11.04 -2.21 -7.46
N ASP A 38 -10.69 -1.84 -8.68
CA ASP A 38 -11.43 -2.22 -9.90
C ASP A 38 -11.27 -3.72 -10.25
N LEU A 39 -10.06 -4.26 -10.10
CA LEU A 39 -9.72 -5.63 -10.51
C LEU A 39 -9.56 -6.61 -9.32
N GLY A 40 -9.74 -6.15 -8.09
CA GLY A 40 -9.67 -7.00 -6.88
C GLY A 40 -8.29 -7.60 -6.55
N GLY A 41 -7.21 -7.15 -7.20
CA GLY A 41 -5.88 -7.74 -7.10
C GLY A 41 -4.88 -6.90 -6.30
N ASN A 42 -4.05 -7.57 -5.48
CA ASN A 42 -2.89 -6.94 -4.84
C ASN A 42 -1.79 -6.69 -5.87
N ILE A 43 -1.36 -5.44 -6.01
CA ILE A 43 -0.32 -5.05 -6.98
C ILE A 43 1.04 -4.77 -6.33
N ALA A 44 1.05 -4.34 -5.08
CA ALA A 44 2.29 -4.08 -4.36
C ALA A 44 2.16 -4.44 -2.89
N ARG A 45 3.28 -4.85 -2.30
CA ARG A 45 3.44 -5.09 -0.87
C ARG A 45 4.79 -4.56 -0.44
N SER A 46 4.85 -3.89 0.70
CA SER A 46 6.09 -3.35 1.24
C SER A 46 6.14 -3.48 2.76
N VAL A 47 7.36 -3.37 3.30
CA VAL A 47 7.63 -3.39 4.74
C VAL A 47 8.57 -2.23 5.07
N GLY A 48 8.33 -1.55 6.19
CA GLY A 48 9.14 -0.45 6.70
C GLY A 48 9.24 -0.47 8.22
N LYS A 49 10.23 0.24 8.76
CA LYS A 49 10.35 0.49 10.22
C LYS A 49 9.30 1.49 10.71
N THR A 50 8.80 2.33 9.80
CA THR A 50 7.69 3.26 10.04
C THR A 50 6.61 3.10 8.97
N ARG A 51 5.42 3.63 9.27
CA ARG A 51 4.27 3.65 8.35
C ARG A 51 4.62 4.37 7.05
N GLU A 52 5.23 5.54 7.15
CA GLU A 52 5.64 6.41 6.04
C GLU A 52 6.68 5.73 5.16
N GLN A 53 7.60 4.96 5.76
CA GLN A 53 8.57 4.18 5.00
C GLN A 53 7.89 3.07 4.19
N ALA A 54 6.98 2.31 4.81
CA ALA A 54 6.24 1.27 4.12
C ALA A 54 5.41 1.85 2.96
N GLU A 55 4.63 2.91 3.22
CA GLU A 55 3.82 3.59 2.21
C GLU A 55 4.66 4.14 1.05
N ARG A 56 5.81 4.76 1.33
CA ARG A 56 6.71 5.29 0.30
C ARG A 56 7.26 4.18 -0.60
N ILE A 57 7.71 3.05 -0.03
CA ILE A 57 8.21 1.91 -0.81
C ILE A 57 7.09 1.35 -1.69
N ALA A 58 5.90 1.15 -1.12
CA ALA A 58 4.74 0.68 -1.86
C ALA A 58 4.38 1.62 -3.02
N MET A 59 4.41 2.93 -2.80
CA MET A 59 4.11 3.92 -3.82
C MET A 59 5.13 3.93 -4.96
N THR A 60 6.42 3.76 -4.67
CA THR A 60 7.46 3.60 -5.69
C THR A 60 7.17 2.38 -6.56
N THR A 61 6.94 1.21 -5.95
CA THR A 61 6.64 -0.02 -6.69
C THR A 61 5.36 0.09 -7.52
N VAL A 62 4.31 0.74 -7.00
CA VAL A 62 3.08 0.99 -7.74
C VAL A 62 3.34 1.82 -8.99
N ARG A 63 4.12 2.91 -8.86
CA ARG A 63 4.48 3.77 -9.99
C ARG A 63 5.31 3.03 -11.03
N GLU A 64 6.23 2.16 -10.62
CA GLU A 64 6.98 1.31 -11.55
C GLU A 64 6.06 0.33 -12.28
N ILE A 65 5.11 -0.31 -11.59
CA ILE A 65 4.17 -1.26 -12.20
C ILE A 65 3.22 -0.57 -13.17
N LEU A 66 2.67 0.59 -12.81
CA LEU A 66 1.74 1.34 -13.66
C LEU A 66 2.47 2.05 -14.80
N GLY A 67 3.67 2.57 -14.55
CA GLY A 67 4.51 3.24 -15.55
C GLY A 67 5.13 2.30 -16.58
N ASN A 68 5.42 1.04 -16.22
CA ASN A 68 5.87 0.01 -17.17
C ASN A 68 4.72 -0.65 -17.95
N GLY A 69 3.47 -0.29 -17.66
CA GLY A 69 2.29 -0.81 -18.34
C GLY A 69 1.72 0.11 -19.43
N SER A 70 2.42 1.20 -19.77
CA SER A 70 2.06 2.16 -20.83
C SER A 70 2.82 1.89 -22.13
#